data_AF-A0A1H4C1V0-F1
#
_entry.id   AF-A0A1H4C1V0-F1
#
_cell.length_a   1.000
_cell.length_b   1.000
_cell.length_c   1.000
_cell.angle_alpha   90.00
_cell.angle_beta   90.00
_cell.angle_gamma   90.00
#
_symmetry.space_group_name_H-M   'P 1'
#
loop_
_entity.id
_entity.type
_entity.pdbx_description
1 polymer ?
#
loop_
_entity_poly.entity_id
_entity_poly.type
_entity_poly.pdbx_seq_one_letter_code
_entity_poly.pdbx_strand_id
1 'polypeptide(L)'
;MKLVFKFSYILLCRSFFIVLLMYAGLTKLLEVDLFYDNLYNSPLLPKSESLLFILTWAIPLIEIMIAIALCFKDFNTQALISIISLLAVYSIYIAAILWLAPYQPCSCGGVISALSWKGHFVLNISSIVLALSCLWLHLKKIKK
;
A
#
# COMPACT_ATOMS: atom_id res chain seq x y z
N MET A 1 -13.93 8.19 28.65
CA MET A 1 -13.97 6.89 27.95
C MET A 1 -13.97 6.99 26.42
N LYS A 2 -14.93 7.67 25.77
CA LYS A 2 -15.00 7.78 24.28
C LYS A 2 -13.78 8.44 23.62
N LEU A 3 -13.09 9.36 24.31
CA LEU A 3 -11.91 10.05 23.77
C LEU A 3 -10.65 9.14 23.77
N VAL A 4 -10.46 8.35 24.83
CA VAL A 4 -9.34 7.40 24.98
C VAL A 4 -9.45 6.32 23.90
N PHE A 5 -10.64 5.75 23.71
CA PHE A 5 -10.88 4.74 22.67
C PHE A 5 -10.54 5.23 21.26
N LYS A 6 -10.92 6.47 20.91
CA LYS A 6 -10.59 7.08 19.61
C LYS A 6 -9.08 7.26 19.43
N PHE A 7 -8.37 7.67 20.48
CA PHE A 7 -6.93 7.86 20.43
C PHE A 7 -6.20 6.54 20.25
N SER A 8 -6.55 5.52 21.03
CA SER A 8 -6.00 4.17 20.91
C SER A 8 -6.24 3.56 19.53
N TYR A 9 -7.44 3.73 18.97
CA TYR A 9 -7.78 3.25 17.63
C TYR A 9 -6.92 3.88 16.53
N ILE A 10 -6.79 5.22 16.55
CA ILE A 10 -5.95 5.94 15.57
C ILE A 10 -4.49 5.49 15.68
N LEU A 11 -3.98 5.30 16.90
CA LEU A 11 -2.61 4.82 17.10
C LEU A 11 -2.41 3.42 16.52
N LEU A 12 -3.34 2.49 16.80
CA LEU A 12 -3.29 1.13 16.26
C LEU A 12 -3.32 1.12 14.73
N CYS A 13 -4.20 1.91 14.11
CA CYS A 13 -4.27 2.05 12.64
C CYS A 13 -2.94 2.56 12.07
N ARG A 14 -2.36 3.60 12.68
CA ARG A 14 -1.06 4.14 12.25
C ARG A 14 0.05 3.10 12.34
N SER A 15 0.16 2.40 13.46
CA SER A 15 1.16 1.35 13.66
C SER A 15 1.00 0.23 12.63
N PHE A 16 -0.23 -0.19 12.34
CA PHE A 16 -0.50 -1.17 11.29
C PHE A 16 0.02 -0.72 9.92
N PHE A 17 -0.31 0.51 9.48
CA PHE A 17 0.14 1.01 8.18
C PHE A 17 1.64 1.24 8.11
N ILE A 18 2.27 1.68 9.19
CA ILE A 18 3.73 1.82 9.26
C ILE A 18 4.38 0.45 9.02
N VAL A 19 3.96 -0.59 9.73
CA VAL A 19 4.52 -1.93 9.57
C VAL A 19 4.26 -2.47 8.17
N LEU A 20 3.01 -2.35 7.69
CA LEU A 20 2.61 -2.84 6.37
C LEU A 20 3.45 -2.22 5.24
N LEU A 21 3.58 -0.89 5.22
CA LEU A 21 4.28 -0.16 4.16
C LEU A 21 5.80 -0.26 4.29
N MET A 22 6.34 -0.21 5.51
CA MET A 22 7.78 -0.44 5.71
C MET A 22 8.17 -1.83 5.24
N TYR A 23 7.41 -2.85 5.62
CA TYR A 23 7.67 -4.22 5.20
C TYR A 23 7.58 -4.35 3.67
N ALA A 24 6.51 -3.83 3.06
CA ALA A 24 6.28 -3.91 1.63
C ALA A 24 7.35 -3.16 0.81
N GLY A 25 7.76 -1.97 1.25
CA GLY A 25 8.77 -1.16 0.55
C GLY A 25 10.19 -1.69 0.74
N LEU A 26 10.55 -2.09 1.97
CA LEU A 26 11.89 -2.64 2.24
C LEU A 26 12.12 -3.97 1.51
N THR A 27 11.14 -4.87 1.50
CA THR A 27 11.27 -6.15 0.79
C THR A 27 11.53 -5.91 -0.71
N LYS A 28 10.83 -4.96 -1.33
CA LYS A 28 11.05 -4.58 -2.74
C LYS A 28 12.40 -3.91 -2.99
N LEU A 29 12.94 -3.13 -2.05
CA LEU A 29 14.28 -2.56 -2.19
C LEU A 29 15.39 -3.60 -2.02
N LEU A 30 15.23 -4.52 -1.06
CA LEU A 30 16.20 -5.58 -0.82
C LEU A 30 16.25 -6.58 -1.98
N GLU A 31 15.11 -6.81 -2.62
CA GLU A 31 14.96 -7.73 -3.76
C GLU A 31 14.58 -6.94 -5.04
N VAL A 32 15.35 -5.88 -5.34
CA VAL A 32 15.02 -4.94 -6.43
C VAL A 32 14.96 -5.60 -7.80
N ASP A 33 15.87 -6.53 -8.09
CA ASP A 33 15.90 -7.26 -9.37
C ASP A 33 14.66 -8.14 -9.51
N LEU A 34 14.27 -8.83 -8.43
CA LEU A 34 13.05 -9.64 -8.41
C LEU A 34 11.80 -8.76 -8.60
N PHE A 35 11.78 -7.58 -7.98
CA PHE A 35 10.68 -6.63 -8.16
C PHE A 35 10.60 -6.10 -9.60
N TYR A 36 11.73 -5.78 -10.22
CA TYR A 36 11.79 -5.41 -11.64
C TYR A 36 11.25 -6.54 -12.52
N ASP A 37 11.70 -7.77 -12.30
CA ASP A 37 11.25 -8.94 -13.07
C ASP A 37 9.76 -9.20 -12.90
N ASN A 38 9.22 -9.01 -11.70
CA ASN A 38 7.77 -9.10 -11.46
C ASN A 38 6.99 -8.03 -12.26
N LEU A 39 7.51 -6.79 -12.32
CA LEU A 39 6.89 -5.73 -13.12
C LEU A 39 7.01 -6.01 -14.62
N TYR A 40 8.15 -6.53 -15.08
CA TYR A 40 8.39 -6.87 -16.49
C TYR A 40 7.49 -8.02 -16.97
N ASN A 41 7.29 -9.02 -16.11
CA ASN A 41 6.44 -10.20 -16.40
C ASN A 41 4.95 -9.97 -16.12
N SER A 42 4.57 -8.78 -15.66
CA SER A 42 3.16 -8.44 -15.46
C SER A 42 2.43 -8.38 -16.82
N PRO A 43 1.31 -9.10 -17.00
CA PRO A 43 0.62 -9.21 -18.28
C PRO A 43 -0.02 -7.91 -18.77
N LEU A 44 -0.28 -6.96 -17.88
CA LEU A 44 -0.99 -5.71 -18.20
C LEU A 44 -0.10 -4.46 -18.17
N LEU A 45 1.18 -4.60 -17.79
CA LEU A 45 2.09 -3.45 -17.78
C LEU A 45 2.75 -3.30 -19.16
N PRO A 46 2.89 -2.07 -19.67
CA PRO A 46 3.67 -1.83 -20.87
C PRO A 46 5.12 -2.31 -20.66
N LYS A 47 5.68 -3.05 -21.62
CA LYS A 47 7.09 -3.48 -21.61
C LYS A 47 8.06 -2.35 -21.97
N SER A 48 7.78 -1.15 -21.48
CA SER A 48 8.65 0.02 -21.63
C SER A 48 9.68 0.00 -20.51
N GLU A 49 10.94 -0.29 -20.85
CA GLU A 49 12.03 -0.39 -19.87
C GLU A 49 12.18 0.87 -19.02
N SER A 50 12.00 2.07 -19.62
CA SER A 50 12.07 3.34 -18.90
C SER A 50 10.97 3.47 -17.84
N LEU A 51 9.72 3.10 -18.18
CA LEU A 51 8.61 3.11 -17.22
C LEU A 51 8.85 2.09 -16.10
N LEU A 52 9.25 0.86 -16.45
CA LEU A 52 9.50 -0.20 -15.48
C LEU A 52 10.63 0.16 -14.51
N PHE A 53 11.71 0.76 -15.02
CA PHE A 53 12.81 1.26 -14.20
C PHE A 53 12.33 2.35 -13.22
N ILE A 54 11.52 3.31 -13.68
CA ILE A 54 10.94 4.34 -12.80
C ILE A 54 10.06 3.70 -11.72
N LEU A 55 9.17 2.77 -12.08
CA LEU A 55 8.27 2.13 -11.13
C LEU A 55 9.01 1.28 -10.09
N THR A 56 10.08 0.59 -10.52
CA THR A 56 10.91 -0.27 -9.66
C THR A 56 11.46 0.50 -8.46
N TRP A 57 11.87 1.76 -8.66
CA TRP A 57 12.37 2.61 -7.58
C TRP A 57 11.29 3.47 -6.94
N ALA A 58 10.37 4.02 -7.72
CA ALA A 58 9.36 4.96 -7.23
C ALA A 58 8.39 4.29 -6.25
N ILE A 59 7.91 3.08 -6.55
CA ILE A 59 6.93 2.39 -5.72
C ILE A 59 7.46 2.15 -4.29
N PRO A 60 8.60 1.46 -4.09
CA PRO A 60 9.08 1.21 -2.73
C PRO A 60 9.50 2.48 -1.99
N LEU A 61 10.05 3.47 -2.68
CA LEU A 61 10.40 4.76 -2.06
C LEU A 61 9.15 5.48 -1.56
N ILE A 62 8.07 5.53 -2.35
CA ILE A 62 6.80 6.12 -1.94
C ILE A 62 6.21 5.37 -0.74
N GLU A 63 6.24 4.04 -0.74
CA GLU A 63 5.77 3.22 0.38
C GLU A 63 6.51 3.58 1.69
N ILE A 64 7.85 3.63 1.64
CA ILE A 64 8.68 3.96 2.81
C ILE A 64 8.49 5.42 3.24
N MET A 65 8.44 6.36 2.29
CA MET A 65 8.22 7.78 2.59
C MET A 65 6.88 8.00 3.30
N ILE A 66 5.82 7.34 2.85
CA ILE A 66 4.49 7.41 3.50
C ILE A 66 4.56 6.80 4.91
N ALA A 67 5.26 5.67 5.08
CA ALA A 67 5.41 5.04 6.39
C ALA A 67 6.18 5.93 7.38
N ILE A 68 7.25 6.59 6.93
CA ILE A 68 8.00 7.57 7.72
C ILE A 68 7.13 8.78 8.04
N ALA A 69 6.36 9.30 7.07
CA ALA A 69 5.46 10.43 7.28
C ALA A 69 4.40 10.13 8.36
N LEU A 70 3.91 8.88 8.44
CA LEU A 70 2.98 8.45 9.49
C LEU A 70 3.56 8.51 10.89
N CYS A 71 4.88 8.52 11.09
CA CYS A 71 5.49 8.66 12.41
C CYS A 71 5.29 10.07 12.99
N PHE A 72 5.20 11.08 12.13
CA PHE A 72 5.04 12.48 12.52
C PHE A 72 3.56 12.84 12.71
N LYS A 73 3.26 13.68 13.72
CA LYS A 73 1.87 14.04 14.01
C LYS A 73 1.23 14.92 12.94
N ASP A 74 2.03 15.79 12.32
CA ASP A 74 1.54 16.85 11.43
C ASP A 74 1.16 16.32 10.04
N PHE A 75 1.78 15.21 9.60
CA PHE A 75 1.53 14.62 8.28
C PHE A 75 0.40 13.58 8.26
N ASN A 76 -0.31 13.34 9.37
CA ASN A 76 -1.27 12.23 9.47
C ASN A 76 -2.39 12.28 8.42
N THR A 77 -2.96 13.44 8.14
CA THR A 77 -4.05 13.54 7.15
C THR A 77 -3.54 13.28 5.74
N GLN A 78 -2.43 13.90 5.35
CA GLN A 78 -1.84 13.74 4.02
C GLN A 78 -1.34 12.30 3.83
N ALA A 79 -0.66 11.73 4.81
CA ALA A 79 -0.19 10.34 4.77
C ALA A 79 -1.37 9.36 4.63
N LEU A 80 -2.46 9.52 5.38
CA LEU A 80 -3.65 8.67 5.25
C LEU A 80 -4.29 8.77 3.85
N ILE A 81 -4.34 9.97 3.27
CA ILE A 81 -4.83 10.16 1.89
C ILE A 81 -3.89 9.45 0.90
N SER A 82 -2.58 9.61 1.05
CA SER A 82 -1.59 8.92 0.21
C SER A 82 -1.70 7.40 0.29
N ILE A 83 -1.96 6.85 1.48
CA ILE A 83 -2.20 5.41 1.69
C ILE A 83 -3.43 4.94 0.92
N ILE A 84 -4.55 5.67 1.06
CA ILE A 84 -5.80 5.34 0.35
C ILE A 84 -5.55 5.36 -1.16
N SER A 85 -4.90 6.40 -1.68
CA SER A 85 -4.60 6.54 -3.10
C SER A 85 -3.71 5.42 -3.61
N LEU A 86 -2.61 5.11 -2.89
CA LEU A 86 -1.68 4.05 -3.27
C LEU A 86 -2.36 2.68 -3.31
N LEU A 87 -3.11 2.35 -2.25
CA LEU A 87 -3.84 1.09 -2.17
C LEU A 87 -4.96 1.01 -3.21
N ALA A 88 -5.62 2.13 -3.54
CA ALA A 88 -6.66 2.17 -4.56
C ALA A 88 -6.08 1.90 -5.95
N VAL A 89 -4.97 2.56 -6.32
CA VAL A 89 -4.27 2.31 -7.58
C VAL A 89 -3.82 0.84 -7.66
N TYR A 90 -3.24 0.31 -6.60
CA TYR A 90 -2.81 -1.10 -6.58
C TYR A 90 -4.00 -2.07 -6.65
N SER A 91 -5.13 -1.74 -6.02
CA SER A 91 -6.37 -2.53 -6.11
C SER A 91 -6.98 -2.52 -7.51
N ILE A 92 -6.99 -1.37 -8.19
CA ILE A 92 -7.45 -1.26 -9.58
C ILE A 92 -6.59 -2.16 -10.49
N TYR A 93 -5.27 -2.13 -10.30
CA TYR A 93 -4.35 -2.98 -11.05
C TYR A 93 -4.59 -4.48 -10.78
N ILE A 94 -4.73 -4.89 -9.51
CA ILE A 94 -5.06 -6.29 -9.17
C ILE A 94 -6.41 -6.70 -9.77
N ALA A 95 -7.42 -5.85 -9.68
CA ALA A 95 -8.74 -6.09 -10.27
C ALA A 95 -8.64 -6.30 -11.78
N ALA A 96 -7.83 -5.48 -12.47
CA ALA A 96 -7.55 -5.66 -13.89
C ALA A 96 -6.87 -7.01 -14.16
N ILE A 97 -5.90 -7.44 -13.34
CA ILE A 97 -5.29 -8.78 -13.48
C ILE A 97 -6.34 -9.89 -13.30
N LEU A 98 -7.18 -9.79 -12.28
CA LEU A 98 -8.16 -10.83 -11.96
C LEU A 98 -9.24 -11.02 -13.03
N TRP A 99 -9.57 -9.96 -13.78
CA TRP A 99 -10.68 -9.99 -14.75
C TRP A 99 -10.27 -9.87 -16.22
N LEU A 100 -9.14 -9.23 -16.51
CA LEU A 100 -8.71 -8.93 -17.88
C LEU A 100 -7.45 -9.68 -18.30
N ALA A 101 -6.59 -10.09 -17.36
CA ALA A 101 -5.34 -10.72 -17.73
C ALA A 101 -5.53 -12.18 -18.19
N PRO A 102 -4.76 -12.63 -19.19
CA PRO A 102 -4.82 -14.01 -19.68
C PRO A 102 -4.28 -15.03 -18.65
N TYR A 103 -3.45 -14.58 -17.70
CA TYR A 103 -2.89 -15.39 -16.62
C TYR A 103 -2.55 -14.51 -15.42
N GLN A 104 -2.34 -15.16 -14.27
CA GLN A 104 -1.87 -14.52 -13.05
C GLN A 104 -0.35 -14.73 -12.93
N PRO A 105 0.47 -13.66 -12.84
CA PRO A 105 1.91 -13.83 -12.70
C PRO A 105 2.28 -14.39 -11.31
N CYS A 106 3.49 -14.94 -11.18
CA CYS A 106 4.01 -15.33 -9.86
C CYS A 106 4.01 -14.11 -8.92
N SER A 107 3.46 -14.28 -7.73
CA SER A 107 3.80 -13.42 -6.61
C SER A 107 5.10 -13.95 -5.99
N CYS A 108 6.23 -13.37 -6.37
CA CYS A 108 7.54 -13.75 -5.85
C CYS A 108 8.09 -12.56 -5.01
N GLY A 109 8.46 -12.76 -3.74
CA GLY A 109 9.05 -11.73 -2.85
C GLY A 109 8.39 -11.53 -1.47
N GLY A 110 8.92 -12.21 -0.45
CA GLY A 110 8.53 -12.06 0.96
C GLY A 110 7.24 -12.76 1.42
N VAL A 111 6.76 -12.42 2.61
CA VAL A 111 5.56 -12.99 3.26
C VAL A 111 4.29 -12.51 2.57
N ILE A 112 4.27 -11.27 2.09
CA ILE A 112 3.10 -10.72 1.39
C ILE A 112 2.92 -11.41 0.03
N SER A 113 3.99 -11.84 -0.65
CA SER A 113 3.88 -12.57 -1.92
C SER A 113 3.32 -13.99 -1.77
N ALA A 114 3.23 -14.52 -0.55
CA ALA A 114 2.56 -15.81 -0.30
C ALA A 114 1.03 -15.71 -0.44
N LEU A 115 0.46 -14.50 -0.51
CA LEU A 115 -0.96 -14.30 -0.76
C LEU A 115 -1.29 -14.57 -2.24
N SER A 116 -2.44 -15.18 -2.48
CA SER A 116 -3.02 -15.20 -3.84
C SER A 116 -3.38 -13.78 -4.28
N TRP A 117 -3.49 -13.54 -5.59
CA TRP A 117 -3.95 -12.26 -6.14
C TRP A 117 -5.28 -11.78 -5.52
N LYS A 118 -6.22 -12.71 -5.27
CA LYS A 118 -7.47 -12.40 -4.55
C LYS A 118 -7.21 -12.01 -3.10
N GLY A 119 -6.26 -12.67 -2.43
CA GLY A 119 -5.82 -12.33 -1.07
C GLY A 119 -5.24 -10.91 -0.99
N HIS A 120 -4.38 -10.53 -1.93
CA HIS A 120 -3.87 -9.16 -2.02
C HIS A 120 -4.99 -8.13 -2.23
N PHE A 121 -5.94 -8.44 -3.11
CA PHE A 121 -7.09 -7.56 -3.34
C PHE A 121 -7.90 -7.34 -2.06
N VAL A 122 -8.23 -8.41 -1.33
CA VAL A 122 -8.97 -8.33 -0.05
C VAL A 122 -8.18 -7.55 0.99
N LEU A 123 -6.87 -7.80 1.12
CA LEU A 123 -6.00 -7.06 2.03
C LEU A 123 -6.04 -5.56 1.72
N ASN A 124 -5.89 -5.17 0.46
CA ASN A 124 -5.92 -3.75 0.08
C ASN A 124 -7.27 -3.11 0.35
N ILE A 125 -8.38 -3.74 -0.05
CA ILE A 125 -9.72 -3.19 0.17
C ILE A 125 -10.02 -3.03 1.67
N SER A 126 -9.69 -4.04 2.49
CA SER A 126 -9.84 -3.93 3.95
C SER A 126 -8.97 -2.82 4.54
N SER A 127 -7.76 -2.63 4.01
CA SER A 127 -6.83 -1.58 4.41
C SER A 127 -7.32 -0.20 4.01
N ILE A 128 -7.94 -0.04 2.83
CA ILE A 128 -8.59 1.21 2.41
C ILE A 128 -9.74 1.57 3.36
N VAL A 129 -10.60 0.61 3.69
CA VAL A 129 -11.71 0.83 4.64
C VAL A 129 -11.17 1.25 6.02
N LEU A 130 -10.11 0.59 6.49
CA LEU A 130 -9.44 0.95 7.74
C LEU A 130 -8.87 2.39 7.67
N ALA A 131 -8.17 2.74 6.60
CA ALA A 131 -7.60 4.08 6.41
C ALA A 131 -8.70 5.17 6.36
N LEU A 132 -9.80 4.93 5.65
CA LEU A 132 -10.95 5.83 5.60
C LEU A 132 -11.59 6.04 6.97
N SER A 133 -11.75 4.97 7.75
CA SER A 133 -12.28 5.07 9.12
C SER A 133 -11.37 5.91 10.03
N CYS A 134 -10.06 5.74 9.91
CA CYS A 134 -9.06 6.50 10.66
C CYS A 134 -9.07 7.97 10.25
N LEU A 135 -9.11 8.26 8.94
CA LEU A 135 -9.19 9.61 8.39
C LEU A 135 -10.46 10.33 8.87
N TRP A 136 -11.61 9.66 8.82
CA TRP A 136 -12.89 10.23 9.29
C TRP A 136 -12.85 10.59 10.78
N LEU A 137 -12.27 9.73 11.62
CA LEU A 137 -12.10 10.02 13.05
C LEU A 137 -11.12 11.18 13.29
N HIS A 138 -10.07 11.28 12.48
CA HIS A 138 -9.09 12.36 12.56
C HIS A 138 -9.69 13.72 12.19
N LEU A 139 -10.42 13.79 11.07
CA LEU A 139 -11.08 15.04 10.63
C LEU A 139 -12.16 15.52 11.60
N LYS A 140 -12.88 14.59 12.26
CA LYS A 140 -13.83 14.95 13.32
C LYS A 140 -13.18 15.56 14.55
N LYS A 141 -11.90 15.28 14.80
CA LYS A 141 -11.14 15.89 15.90
C LYS A 141 -10.70 17.32 15.56
N ILE A 142 -10.37 17.61 14.30
CA ILE A 142 -9.93 18.94 13.85
C ILE A 142 -11.09 19.95 13.81
N LYS A 143 -12.32 19.49 13.48
CA LYS A 143 -13.51 20.36 13.41
C LYS A 143 -14.12 20.72 14.78
N LYS A 144 -13.54 20.25 15.89
CA LYS A 144 -14.02 20.51 17.25
C LYS A 144 -12.99 21.33 18.01
#